data_AF-A0AAU3NP79-F1
#
_entry.id   AF-A0AAU3NP79-F1
#
_cell.length_a   1.000
_cell.length_b   1.000
_cell.length_c   1.000
_cell.angle_alpha   90.00
_cell.angle_beta   90.00
_cell.angle_gamma   90.00
#
_symmetry.space_group_name_H-M   'P 1'
#
loop_
_entity.id
_entity.type
_entity.pdbx_description
1 polymer ?
#
loop_
_entity_poly.entity_id
_entity_poly.type
_entity_poly.pdbx_seq_one_letter_code
_entity_poly.pdbx_strand_id
1 'polypeptide(L)'
;MQDSKKILDAWDAYSDEHTDLDGWPHDDHAYGMRKSQRDADTAEAFETLRYGARHLLATAETQLAQLPENAVQSRWVYQLGVLHTALDRLDELHEQWLLNRDALPATARPGAPDFDDALAEHHAESWSYLDDWATHGKALREINTAARRAPSPLVPTPALTPSRRTAARK
;
A
#
# COMPACT_ATOMS: atom_id res chain seq x y z
N MET A 1 -5.15 5.53 4.32
CA MET A 1 -4.66 5.98 2.99
C MET A 1 -4.91 7.46 2.73
N GLN A 2 -6.07 8.04 3.12
CA GLN A 2 -6.24 9.49 2.97
C GLN A 2 -5.21 10.28 3.79
N ASP A 3 -4.78 9.75 4.93
CA ASP A 3 -3.77 10.39 5.78
C ASP A 3 -2.37 10.28 5.18
N SER A 4 -1.96 9.11 4.65
CA SER A 4 -0.70 8.95 3.90
C SER A 4 -0.59 9.95 2.73
N LYS A 5 -1.68 10.16 1.97
CA LYS A 5 -1.70 11.16 0.91
C LYS A 5 -1.49 12.58 1.43
N LYS A 6 -2.13 12.95 2.54
CA LYS A 6 -1.95 14.29 3.14
C LYS A 6 -0.52 14.50 3.62
N ILE A 7 0.10 13.46 4.20
CA ILE A 7 1.49 13.49 4.66
C ILE A 7 2.42 13.73 3.48
N LEU A 8 2.23 12.98 2.37
CA LEU A 8 3.03 13.16 1.16
C LEU A 8 2.82 14.53 0.52
N ASP A 9 1.57 14.97 0.35
CA ASP A 9 1.25 16.29 -0.23
C ASP A 9 1.87 17.43 0.62
N ALA A 10 1.87 17.29 1.95
CA ALA A 10 2.50 18.26 2.85
C ALA A 10 4.03 18.21 2.80
N TRP A 11 4.60 17.03 2.60
CA TRP A 11 6.04 16.85 2.39
C TRP A 11 6.49 17.47 1.08
N ASP A 12 5.79 17.21 -0.02
CA ASP A 12 6.14 17.74 -1.35
C ASP A 12 6.14 19.27 -1.34
N ALA A 13 5.10 19.88 -0.76
CA ALA A 13 5.02 21.33 -0.62
C ALA A 13 6.17 21.91 0.24
N TYR A 14 6.51 21.24 1.35
CA TYR A 14 7.63 21.66 2.18
C TYR A 14 8.96 21.52 1.43
N SER A 15 9.16 20.39 0.76
CA SER A 15 10.38 20.10 0.01
C SER A 15 10.62 21.12 -1.09
N ASP A 16 9.60 21.44 -1.88
CA ASP A 16 9.67 22.43 -2.95
C ASP A 16 10.02 23.84 -2.44
N GLU A 17 9.55 24.21 -1.25
CA GLU A 17 9.83 25.52 -0.65
C GLU A 17 11.23 25.59 0.00
N HIS A 18 11.75 24.46 0.47
CA HIS A 18 12.97 24.40 1.30
C HIS A 18 14.18 23.82 0.56
N THR A 19 14.08 23.63 -0.76
CA THR A 19 15.18 23.17 -1.62
C THR A 19 15.46 24.17 -2.74
N ASP A 20 16.70 24.20 -3.22
CA ASP A 20 17.07 24.96 -4.40
C ASP A 20 16.64 24.25 -5.70
N LEU A 21 16.94 24.87 -6.85
CA LEU A 21 16.57 24.32 -8.16
C LEU A 21 17.25 22.98 -8.49
N ASP A 22 18.33 22.65 -7.79
CA ASP A 22 19.06 21.39 -7.93
C ASP A 22 18.57 20.34 -6.90
N GLY A 23 17.59 20.70 -6.06
CA GLY A 23 17.00 19.85 -5.03
C GLY A 23 17.81 19.79 -3.74
N TRP A 24 18.80 20.68 -3.55
CA TRP A 24 19.57 20.74 -2.31
C TRP A 24 18.81 21.54 -1.24
N PRO A 25 18.70 21.03 -0.01
CA PRO A 25 18.04 21.75 1.06
C PRO A 25 18.81 23.03 1.42
N HIS A 26 18.07 24.10 1.71
CA HIS A 26 18.66 25.36 2.19
C HIS A 26 19.20 25.24 3.63
N ASP A 27 18.63 24.34 4.42
CA ASP A 27 19.05 23.97 5.78
C ASP A 27 18.95 22.45 5.94
N ASP A 28 20.09 21.77 5.87
CA ASP A 28 20.19 20.31 5.99
C ASP A 28 19.56 19.77 7.26
N HIS A 29 19.75 20.46 8.39
CA HIS A 29 19.30 20.00 9.69
C HIS A 29 17.78 20.11 9.81
N ALA A 30 17.22 21.28 9.49
CA ALA A 30 15.76 21.49 9.52
C ALA A 30 15.06 20.55 8.52
N TYR A 31 15.64 20.37 7.33
CA TYR A 31 15.13 19.45 6.32
C TYR A 31 15.15 17.99 6.80
N GLY A 32 16.27 17.55 7.38
CA GLY A 32 16.41 16.21 7.97
C GLY A 32 15.38 15.94 9.07
N MET A 33 15.19 16.89 9.99
CA MET A 33 14.16 16.79 11.04
C MET A 33 12.75 16.66 10.45
N ARG A 34 12.44 17.44 9.41
CA ARG A 34 11.12 17.38 8.77
C ARG A 34 10.91 16.07 8.01
N LYS A 35 11.96 15.55 7.37
CA LYS A 35 11.95 14.24 6.71
C LYS A 35 11.69 13.12 7.71
N SER A 36 12.40 13.12 8.85
CA SER A 36 12.19 12.16 9.93
C SER A 36 10.76 12.19 10.46
N GLN A 37 10.17 13.39 10.64
CA GLN A 37 8.77 13.52 11.04
C GLN A 37 7.81 12.91 10.03
N ARG A 38 8.01 13.16 8.73
CA ARG A 38 7.20 12.55 7.66
C ARG A 38 7.26 11.03 7.72
N ASP A 39 8.45 10.48 7.92
CA ASP A 39 8.67 9.02 7.95
C ASP A 39 7.91 8.40 9.14
N ALA A 40 8.01 9.03 10.32
CA ALA A 40 7.26 8.64 11.51
C ALA A 40 5.73 8.75 11.32
N ASP A 41 5.23 9.87 10.78
CA ASP A 41 3.80 10.07 10.52
C ASP A 41 3.25 9.02 9.55
N THR A 42 4.06 8.65 8.54
CA THR A 42 3.68 7.63 7.55
C THR A 42 3.61 6.24 8.18
N ALA A 43 4.57 5.91 9.04
CA ALA A 43 4.57 4.67 9.80
C ALA A 43 3.34 4.58 10.73
N GLU A 44 3.06 5.63 11.50
CA GLU A 44 1.88 5.69 12.39
C GLU A 44 0.57 5.50 11.60
N ALA A 45 0.43 6.16 10.45
CA ALA A 45 -0.75 6.01 9.61
C ALA A 45 -0.95 4.56 9.10
N PHE A 46 0.14 3.81 8.91
CA PHE A 46 0.08 2.42 8.47
C PHE A 46 -0.18 1.42 9.61
N GLU A 47 0.20 1.72 10.85
CA GLU A 47 0.03 0.82 12.00
C GLU A 47 -1.43 0.36 12.19
N THR A 48 -2.40 1.24 11.92
CA THR A 48 -3.84 0.90 11.96
C THR A 48 -4.25 -0.19 10.96
N LEU A 49 -3.50 -0.34 9.86
CA LEU A 49 -3.74 -1.30 8.79
C LEU A 49 -2.85 -2.53 8.88
N ARG A 50 -1.74 -2.46 9.61
CA ARG A 50 -0.66 -3.47 9.65
C ARG A 50 -1.19 -4.90 9.80
N TYR A 51 -2.02 -5.14 10.81
CA TYR A 51 -2.58 -6.48 11.08
C TYR A 51 -3.55 -6.97 10.00
N GLY A 52 -4.22 -6.08 9.28
CA GLY A 52 -5.20 -6.42 8.24
C GLY A 52 -4.63 -6.45 6.82
N ALA A 53 -3.45 -5.85 6.60
CA ALA A 53 -2.91 -5.59 5.27
C ALA A 53 -2.73 -6.86 4.43
N ARG A 54 -2.14 -7.91 5.01
CA ARG A 54 -2.00 -9.22 4.33
C ARG A 54 -3.33 -9.86 3.98
N HIS A 55 -4.31 -9.77 4.88
CA HIS A 55 -5.63 -10.33 4.62
C HIS A 55 -6.36 -9.57 3.48
N LEU A 56 -6.23 -8.25 3.44
CA LEU A 56 -6.76 -7.42 2.35
C LEU A 56 -6.10 -7.79 1.02
N LEU A 57 -4.77 -7.98 1.01
CA LEU A 57 -4.02 -8.38 -0.18
C LEU A 57 -4.46 -9.76 -0.69
N ALA A 58 -4.45 -10.77 0.18
CA ALA A 58 -4.87 -12.13 -0.17
C ALA A 58 -6.33 -12.20 -0.68
N THR A 59 -7.20 -11.37 -0.09
CA THR A 59 -8.59 -11.25 -0.55
C THR A 59 -8.65 -10.67 -1.96
N ALA A 60 -7.88 -9.62 -2.25
CA ALA A 60 -7.84 -9.00 -3.58
C ALA A 60 -7.25 -9.96 -4.63
N GLU A 61 -6.21 -10.72 -4.30
CA GLU A 61 -5.64 -11.75 -5.19
C GLU A 61 -6.67 -12.83 -5.54
N THR A 62 -7.40 -13.33 -4.52
CA THR A 62 -8.47 -14.31 -4.72
C THR A 62 -9.59 -13.75 -5.60
N GLN A 63 -10.00 -12.51 -5.35
CA GLN A 63 -11.02 -11.83 -6.13
C GLN A 63 -10.57 -11.63 -7.58
N LEU A 64 -9.33 -11.20 -7.78
CA LEU A 64 -8.76 -10.99 -9.11
C LEU A 64 -8.75 -12.28 -9.93
N ALA A 65 -8.39 -13.41 -9.31
CA ALA A 65 -8.37 -14.72 -9.98
C ALA A 65 -9.77 -15.23 -10.41
N GLN A 66 -10.83 -14.73 -9.79
CA GLN A 66 -12.22 -15.12 -10.07
C GLN A 66 -12.95 -14.17 -11.02
N LEU A 67 -12.35 -13.02 -11.34
CA LEU A 67 -12.95 -12.05 -12.25
C LEU A 67 -12.93 -12.56 -13.69
N PRO A 68 -13.97 -12.28 -14.49
CA PRO A 68 -13.92 -12.55 -15.91
C PRO A 68 -12.85 -11.67 -16.57
N GLU A 69 -12.17 -12.19 -17.59
CA GLU A 69 -11.02 -11.52 -18.22
C GLU A 69 -11.32 -10.09 -18.69
N ASN A 70 -12.54 -9.83 -19.16
CA ASN A 70 -12.97 -8.51 -19.60
C ASN A 70 -13.18 -7.48 -18.46
N ALA A 71 -13.22 -7.92 -17.21
CA ALA A 71 -13.30 -7.07 -16.03
C ALA A 71 -11.94 -6.82 -15.36
N VAL A 72 -10.90 -7.57 -15.75
CA VAL A 72 -9.54 -7.46 -15.20
C VAL A 72 -8.81 -6.28 -15.84
N GLN A 73 -8.21 -5.41 -15.02
CA GLN A 73 -7.27 -4.39 -15.50
C GLN A 73 -5.84 -4.92 -15.39
N SER A 74 -5.07 -4.81 -16.47
CA SER A 74 -3.68 -5.30 -16.54
C SER A 74 -2.78 -4.75 -15.44
N ARG A 75 -2.99 -3.49 -15.03
CA ARG A 75 -2.23 -2.85 -13.94
C ARG A 75 -2.40 -3.50 -12.58
N TRP A 76 -3.51 -4.20 -12.33
CA TRP A 76 -3.79 -4.75 -11.00
C TRP A 76 -2.78 -5.83 -10.62
N VAL A 77 -2.35 -6.67 -11.55
CA VAL A 77 -1.35 -7.72 -11.26
C VAL A 77 -0.04 -7.11 -10.78
N TYR A 78 0.46 -6.09 -11.47
CA TYR A 78 1.66 -5.35 -11.06
C TYR A 78 1.46 -4.68 -9.70
N GLN A 79 0.34 -4.00 -9.49
CA GLN A 79 0.06 -3.29 -8.24
C GLN A 79 -0.02 -4.25 -7.05
N LEU A 80 -0.63 -5.44 -7.19
CA LEU A 80 -0.63 -6.46 -6.14
C LEU A 80 0.77 -6.99 -5.86
N GLY A 81 1.60 -7.19 -6.88
CA GLY A 81 3.00 -7.60 -6.70
C GLY A 81 3.86 -6.59 -5.95
N VAL A 82 3.65 -5.28 -6.19
CA VAL A 82 4.30 -4.21 -5.43
C VAL A 82 3.84 -4.23 -3.98
N LEU A 83 2.53 -4.34 -3.73
CA LEU A 83 1.98 -4.41 -2.37
C LEU A 83 2.48 -5.63 -1.60
N HIS A 84 2.63 -6.78 -2.25
CA HIS A 84 3.22 -7.98 -1.65
C HIS A 84 4.67 -7.73 -1.23
N THR A 85 5.48 -7.22 -2.16
CA THR A 85 6.90 -6.92 -1.91
C THR A 85 7.06 -5.92 -0.78
N ALA A 86 6.25 -4.86 -0.76
CA ALA A 86 6.27 -3.85 0.30
C ALA A 86 5.97 -4.48 1.66
N LEU A 87 4.95 -5.34 1.77
CA LEU A 87 4.63 -6.00 3.05
C LEU A 87 5.73 -6.94 3.53
N ASP A 88 6.35 -7.70 2.63
CA ASP A 88 7.46 -8.58 3.01
C ASP A 88 8.66 -7.78 3.54
N ARG A 89 8.98 -6.66 2.88
CA ARG A 89 10.06 -5.76 3.34
C ARG A 89 9.73 -5.08 4.66
N LEU A 90 8.49 -4.66 4.87
CA LEU A 90 8.06 -4.05 6.14
C LEU A 90 8.08 -5.05 7.30
N ASP A 91 7.84 -6.32 7.05
CA ASP A 91 7.99 -7.37 8.06
C ASP A 91 9.47 -7.62 8.38
N GLU A 92 10.33 -7.74 7.35
CA GLU A 92 11.78 -7.89 7.53
C GLU A 92 12.37 -6.73 8.34
N LEU A 93 12.03 -5.49 7.99
CA LEU A 93 12.48 -4.28 8.70
C LEU A 93 11.95 -4.23 10.14
N HIS A 94 10.76 -4.76 10.40
CA HIS A 94 10.22 -4.81 11.75
C HIS A 94 10.96 -5.82 12.63
N GLU A 95 11.26 -7.01 12.11
CA GLU A 95 12.08 -7.98 12.83
C GLU A 95 13.49 -7.41 13.09
N GLN A 96 14.09 -6.73 12.11
CA GLN A 96 15.36 -6.02 12.30
C GLN A 96 15.27 -4.93 13.36
N TRP A 97 14.18 -4.15 13.38
CA TRP A 97 13.93 -3.16 14.42
C TRP A 97 13.86 -3.79 15.81
N LEU A 98 13.14 -4.91 15.97
CA LEU A 98 13.07 -5.60 17.26
C LEU A 98 14.46 -6.06 17.73
N LEU A 99 15.27 -6.62 16.84
CA LEU A 99 16.65 -7.02 17.14
C LEU A 99 17.54 -5.83 17.52
N ASN A 100 17.48 -4.75 16.74
CA ASN A 100 18.25 -3.54 16.98
C ASN A 100 17.87 -2.91 18.33
N ARG A 101 16.56 -2.80 18.59
CA ARG A 101 16.02 -2.28 19.85
C ARG A 101 16.46 -3.12 21.05
N ASP A 102 16.46 -4.44 20.93
CA ASP A 102 16.86 -5.33 22.03
C ASP A 102 18.40 -5.32 22.26
N ALA A 103 19.18 -4.90 21.26
CA ALA A 103 20.62 -4.70 21.38
C ALA A 103 21.01 -3.32 21.94
N LEU A 104 20.06 -2.39 22.07
CA LEU A 104 20.34 -1.06 22.61
C LEU A 104 20.71 -1.11 24.10
N PRO A 105 21.52 -0.16 24.59
CA PRO A 105 21.81 -0.03 26.02
C PRO A 105 20.53 0.11 26.85
N ALA A 106 20.51 -0.40 28.09
CA ALA A 106 19.32 -0.30 28.97
C ALA A 106 18.89 1.16 29.29
N THR A 107 19.78 2.12 29.05
CA THR A 107 19.54 3.57 29.16
C THR A 107 18.88 4.18 27.93
N ALA A 108 18.94 3.52 26.77
CA ALA A 108 18.34 3.95 25.51
C ALA A 108 16.84 3.63 25.50
N ARG A 109 16.08 4.45 26.22
CA ARG A 109 14.62 4.41 26.29
C ARG A 109 14.03 5.46 25.34
N PRO A 110 12.74 5.39 24.98
CA PRO A 110 12.09 6.45 24.20
C PRO A 110 12.39 7.85 24.76
N GLY A 111 12.80 8.77 23.88
CA GLY A 111 13.27 10.11 24.24
C GLY A 111 14.77 10.22 24.53
N ALA A 112 15.51 9.11 24.49
CA ALA A 112 16.96 9.10 24.53
C ALA A 112 17.52 9.10 23.09
N PRO A 113 18.62 9.83 22.81
CA PRO A 113 19.18 9.94 21.46
C PRO A 113 19.41 8.59 20.78
N ASP A 114 20.08 7.64 21.45
CA ASP A 114 20.36 6.31 20.88
C ASP A 114 19.10 5.55 20.46
N PHE A 115 17.98 5.73 21.16
CA PHE A 115 16.71 5.09 20.82
C PHE A 115 16.01 5.84 19.69
N ASP A 116 15.94 7.17 19.79
CA ASP A 116 15.22 8.01 18.83
C ASP A 116 15.93 8.00 17.46
N ASP A 117 17.27 7.98 17.44
CA ASP A 117 18.07 7.85 16.20
C ASP A 117 17.84 6.48 15.55
N ALA A 118 17.86 5.39 16.33
CA ALA A 118 17.59 4.06 15.82
C ALA A 118 16.16 3.92 15.27
N LEU A 119 15.19 4.56 15.93
CA LEU A 119 13.80 4.59 15.47
C LEU A 119 13.64 5.44 14.20
N ALA A 120 14.32 6.58 14.13
CA ALA A 120 14.32 7.44 12.95
C ALA A 120 14.90 6.71 11.73
N GLU A 121 15.98 5.94 11.90
CA GLU A 121 16.55 5.10 10.84
C GLU A 121 15.54 4.04 10.38
N HIS A 122 14.92 3.32 11.32
CA HIS A 122 13.90 2.32 10.98
C HIS A 122 12.74 2.92 10.17
N HIS A 123 12.25 4.10 10.54
CA HIS A 123 11.20 4.79 9.78
C HIS A 123 11.70 5.23 8.39
N ALA A 124 12.93 5.73 8.29
CA ALA A 124 13.52 6.14 7.02
C ALA A 124 13.68 4.96 6.05
N GLU A 125 14.15 3.80 6.53
CA GLU A 125 14.25 2.57 5.74
C GLU A 125 12.88 2.02 5.32
N SER A 126 11.87 2.17 6.19
CA SER A 126 10.50 1.71 5.93
C SER A 126 9.74 2.61 4.96
N TRP A 127 10.11 3.89 4.85
CA TRP A 127 9.31 4.91 4.19
C TRP A 127 8.95 4.56 2.75
N SER A 128 9.89 4.10 1.92
CA SER A 128 9.61 3.81 0.50
C SER A 128 8.58 2.69 0.33
N TYR A 129 8.61 1.67 1.18
CA TYR A 129 7.63 0.58 1.15
C TYR A 129 6.26 1.01 1.68
N LEU A 130 6.23 1.93 2.64
CA LEU A 130 4.98 2.55 3.10
C LEU A 130 4.37 3.46 2.02
N ASP A 131 5.21 4.16 1.25
CA ASP A 131 4.78 4.96 0.11
C ASP A 131 4.23 4.09 -1.03
N ASP A 132 4.91 2.98 -1.36
CA ASP A 132 4.40 1.96 -2.29
C ASP A 132 3.02 1.46 -1.86
N TRP A 133 2.83 1.18 -0.57
CA TRP A 133 1.53 0.77 -0.02
C TRP A 133 0.46 1.86 -0.18
N ALA A 134 0.79 3.10 0.15
CA ALA A 134 -0.12 4.23 0.03
C ALA A 134 -0.52 4.49 -1.42
N THR A 135 0.43 4.39 -2.34
CA THR A 135 0.26 4.63 -3.78
C THR A 135 -0.56 3.52 -4.45
N HIS A 136 -0.26 2.26 -4.15
CA HIS A 136 -0.87 1.11 -4.84
C HIS A 136 -2.09 0.53 -4.13
N GLY A 137 -2.32 0.82 -2.85
CA GLY A 137 -3.39 0.24 -2.06
C GLY A 137 -4.80 0.53 -2.59
N LYS A 138 -4.98 1.56 -3.43
CA LYS A 138 -6.26 1.82 -4.13
C LYS A 138 -6.71 0.62 -4.98
N ALA A 139 -5.77 -0.16 -5.53
CA ALA A 139 -6.05 -1.34 -6.33
C ALA A 139 -6.92 -2.36 -5.57
N LEU A 140 -6.69 -2.53 -4.26
CA LEU A 140 -7.46 -3.44 -3.41
C LEU A 140 -8.96 -3.09 -3.42
N ARG A 141 -9.30 -1.79 -3.34
CA ARG A 141 -10.70 -1.33 -3.38
C ARG A 141 -11.31 -1.47 -4.77
N GLU A 142 -10.53 -1.23 -5.82
CA GLU A 142 -10.99 -1.34 -7.20
C GLU A 142 -11.31 -2.79 -7.57
N ILE A 143 -10.43 -3.73 -7.21
CA ILE A 143 -10.65 -5.17 -7.39
C ILE A 143 -11.89 -5.60 -6.60
N ASN A 144 -12.02 -5.19 -5.33
CA ASN A 144 -13.21 -5.52 -4.54
C ASN A 144 -14.50 -5.00 -5.17
N THR A 145 -14.47 -3.78 -5.71
CA THR A 145 -15.61 -3.18 -6.40
C THR A 145 -15.95 -3.95 -7.68
N ALA A 146 -14.95 -4.34 -8.46
CA ALA A 146 -15.15 -5.17 -9.65
C ALA A 146 -15.73 -6.53 -9.30
N ALA A 147 -15.21 -7.20 -8.27
CA ALA A 147 -15.69 -8.50 -7.81
C ALA A 147 -17.15 -8.44 -7.33
N ARG A 148 -17.55 -7.37 -6.64
CA ARG A 148 -18.96 -7.16 -6.24
C ARG A 148 -19.89 -6.87 -7.40
N ARG A 149 -19.39 -6.34 -8.52
CA ARG A 149 -20.16 -6.03 -9.73
C ARG A 149 -20.18 -7.20 -10.72
N ALA A 150 -19.29 -8.16 -10.58
CA ALA A 150 -19.25 -9.32 -11.44
C ALA A 150 -20.57 -10.11 -11.30
N PRO A 151 -21.19 -10.54 -12.41
CA PRO A 151 -22.35 -11.41 -12.35
C PRO A 151 -22.02 -12.67 -11.57
N SER A 152 -22.90 -13.08 -10.65
CA SER A 152 -22.69 -14.31 -9.90
C SER A 152 -22.61 -15.50 -10.87
N PRO A 153 -21.57 -16.35 -10.80
CA PRO A 153 -21.45 -17.55 -11.65
C PRO A 153 -22.61 -18.53 -11.49
N LEU A 154 -23.42 -18.36 -10.43
CA LEU A 154 -24.55 -19.21 -10.07
C LEU A 154 -25.88 -18.78 -10.70
N VAL A 155 -25.91 -17.71 -11.52
CA VAL A 155 -27.14 -17.37 -12.26
C VAL A 155 -27.17 -18.22 -13.53
N PRO A 156 -28.08 -19.19 -13.66
CA PRO A 156 -28.21 -19.94 -14.90
C PRO A 156 -28.60 -18.97 -16.02
N THR A 157 -27.79 -18.97 -17.08
CA THR A 157 -28.11 -18.27 -18.33
C THR A 157 -29.49 -18.74 -18.80
N PRO A 158 -30.47 -17.85 -19.06
CA PRO A 158 -31.75 -18.27 -19.60
C PRO A 158 -31.50 -19.05 -20.89
N ALA A 159 -31.87 -20.32 -20.90
CA ALA A 159 -31.75 -21.16 -22.08
C ALA A 159 -32.55 -20.49 -23.20
N LEU A 160 -31.86 -20.08 -24.27
CA LEU A 160 -32.50 -19.61 -25.49
C LEU A 160 -33.40 -20.74 -26.00
N THR A 161 -34.72 -20.56 -25.85
CA THR A 161 -35.70 -21.52 -26.36
C THR A 161 -35.48 -21.74 -27.84
N PRO A 162 -35.30 -22.99 -28.30
CA PRO A 162 -35.11 -23.26 -29.72
C PRO A 162 -36.34 -22.77 -30.50
N SER A 163 -36.11 -21.84 -31.42
CA SER A 163 -37.13 -21.37 -32.35
C SER A 163 -37.65 -22.55 -33.15
N ARG A 164 -38.93 -22.89 -32.92
CA ARG A 164 -39.64 -23.97 -33.59
C ARG A 164 -39.77 -23.59 -35.06
N ARG A 165 -38.84 -24.06 -35.91
CA ARG A 165 -38.97 -23.96 -37.37
C ARG A 165 -40.24 -24.71 -37.79
N THR A 166 -41.29 -23.95 -38.11
CA THR A 166 -42.46 -24.46 -38.81
C THR A 166 -42.03 -24.98 -40.17
N ALA A 167 -42.17 -26.29 -40.36
CA ALA A 167 -42.02 -26.94 -41.65
C ALA A 167 -43.14 -26.45 -42.59
N ALA A 168 -42.77 -25.77 -43.68
CA ALA A 168 -43.67 -25.51 -44.78
C ALA A 168 -43.55 -26.67 -45.78
N ARG A 169 -44.65 -27.42 -45.91
CA ARG A 169 -44.88 -28.48 -46.90
C ARG A 169 -45.17 -27.84 -48.26
N LYS A 170 -44.50 -28.27 -49.32
CA LYS A 170 -45.03 -28.27 -50.69
C LYS A 170 -44.39 -29.40 -51.48
#